data_AF-A0A645AUJ9-F1
#
_entry.id   AF-A0A645AUJ9-F1
#
_cell.length_a   1.000
_cell.length_b   1.000
_cell.length_c   1.000
_cell.angle_alpha   90.00
_cell.angle_beta   90.00
_cell.angle_gamma   90.00
#
_symmetry.space_group_name_H-M   'P 1'
#
loop_
_entity.id
_entity.type
_entity.pdbx_description
1 polymer ?
#
loop_
_entity_poly.entity_id
_entity_poly.type
_entity_poly.pdbx_seq_one_letter_code
_entity_poly.pdbx_strand_id
1 'polypeptide(L)'
;MENFIEGLKNEDVELDNCFAPLSETEDQTKILSFRKRRCKWLRIYAIRIDENLYAVTGGAIKITKKMQGHKDTKNELAQLNYSRDWLKHYGIETDESFYLRFDL
;
A
#
# COMPACT_ATOMS: atom_id res chain seq x y z
N MET A 1 -8.26 11.65 -4.77
CA MET A 1 -9.05 10.76 -3.88
C MET A 1 -10.45 10.55 -4.44
N GLU A 2 -11.19 11.62 -4.76
CA GLU A 2 -12.57 11.56 -5.29
C GLU A 2 -12.72 10.62 -6.49
N ASN A 3 -11.92 10.76 -7.55
CA ASN A 3 -12.03 9.89 -8.74
C ASN A 3 -11.83 8.39 -8.45
N PHE A 4 -11.01 8.04 -7.46
CA PHE A 4 -10.84 6.63 -7.08
C PHE A 4 -12.02 6.13 -6.26
N ILE A 5 -12.53 6.94 -5.33
CA ILE A 5 -13.72 6.57 -4.56
C ILE A 5 -14.93 6.47 -5.49
N GLU A 6 -15.04 7.37 -6.45
CA GLU A 6 -16.08 7.36 -7.48
C GLU A 6 -15.93 6.14 -8.39
N GLY A 7 -14.73 5.84 -8.86
CA GLY A 7 -14.46 4.62 -9.62
C GLY A 7 -14.78 3.35 -8.83
N LEU A 8 -14.43 3.29 -7.53
CA LEU A 8 -14.81 2.18 -6.66
C LEU A 8 -16.34 2.03 -6.54
N LYS A 9 -17.06 3.16 -6.43
CA LYS A 9 -18.54 3.16 -6.39
C LYS A 9 -19.16 2.68 -7.70
N ASN A 10 -18.50 2.95 -8.81
CA ASN A 10 -18.96 2.59 -10.15
C ASN A 10 -18.39 1.24 -10.63
N GLU A 11 -17.63 0.53 -9.79
CA GLU A 11 -16.90 -0.71 -10.14
C GLU A 11 -15.96 -0.58 -11.36
N ASP A 12 -15.56 0.65 -11.69
CA ASP A 12 -14.73 1.00 -12.85
C ASP A 12 -13.30 1.32 -12.39
N VAL A 13 -12.72 0.44 -11.58
CA VAL A 13 -11.34 0.60 -11.06
C VAL A 13 -10.59 -0.71 -11.12
N GLU A 14 -9.43 -0.64 -11.75
CA GLU A 14 -8.40 -1.66 -11.69
C GLU A 14 -7.46 -1.37 -10.50
N LEU A 15 -7.62 -2.13 -9.42
CA LEU A 15 -6.85 -2.06 -8.17
C LEU A 15 -5.38 -2.37 -8.39
N ASP A 16 -5.02 -3.22 -9.35
CA ASP A 16 -3.63 -3.53 -9.70
C ASP A 16 -2.87 -2.27 -10.15
N ASN A 17 -3.55 -1.33 -10.81
CA ASN A 17 -2.99 -0.02 -11.18
C ASN A 17 -2.93 0.98 -10.02
N CYS A 18 -3.65 0.69 -8.92
CA CYS A 18 -3.76 1.56 -7.76
C CYS A 18 -2.77 1.22 -6.64
N PHE A 19 -2.26 0.00 -6.62
CA PHE A 19 -1.41 -0.55 -5.58
C PHE A 19 0.00 -0.86 -6.12
N ALA A 20 1.03 -0.34 -5.47
CA ALA A 20 2.43 -0.60 -5.82
C ALA A 20 3.11 -1.47 -4.75
N PRO A 21 4.05 -2.37 -5.11
CA PRO A 21 4.76 -3.17 -4.12
C PRO A 21 5.52 -2.32 -3.09
N LEU A 22 5.50 -2.73 -1.82
CA LEU A 22 6.20 -2.11 -0.69
C LEU A 22 7.73 -2.22 -0.84
N SER A 23 8.20 -3.27 -1.51
CA SER A 23 9.61 -3.55 -1.78
C SER A 23 10.19 -2.65 -2.88
N GLU A 24 9.34 -2.03 -3.71
CA GLU A 24 9.81 -1.01 -4.63
C GLU A 24 10.33 0.17 -3.82
N THR A 25 11.66 0.32 -3.83
CA THR A 25 12.29 1.54 -3.37
C THR A 25 11.64 2.71 -4.08
N GLU A 26 11.20 3.72 -3.31
CA GLU A 26 10.70 5.01 -3.80
C GLU A 26 11.69 5.74 -4.75
N ASP A 27 12.87 5.16 -4.99
CA ASP A 27 13.93 5.55 -5.90
C ASP A 27 13.68 5.09 -7.35
N GLN A 28 12.43 4.90 -7.78
CA GLN A 28 12.15 4.97 -9.22
C GLN A 28 12.63 6.35 -9.70
N THR A 29 13.51 6.38 -10.71
CA THR A 29 14.14 7.58 -11.28
C THR A 29 13.10 8.51 -11.92
N LYS A 30 12.32 9.21 -11.10
CA LYS A 30 11.40 10.26 -11.53
C LYS A 30 12.17 11.57 -11.68
N ILE A 31 11.90 12.28 -12.78
CA ILE A 31 12.49 13.59 -13.09
C ILE A 31 12.35 14.50 -11.86
N LEU A 32 13.45 15.16 -11.46
CA LEU A 32 13.54 15.99 -10.24
C LEU A 32 12.41 17.03 -10.11
N SER A 33 11.86 17.50 -11.23
CA SER A 33 10.72 18.42 -11.30
C SER A 33 9.43 17.85 -10.68
N PHE A 34 9.21 16.53 -10.74
CA PHE A 34 8.06 15.87 -10.10
C PHE A 34 8.26 15.60 -8.61
N ARG A 35 9.49 15.70 -8.08
CA ARG A 35 9.77 15.50 -6.64
C ARG A 35 9.22 16.63 -5.76
N LYS A 36 9.04 17.83 -6.29
CA LYS A 36 8.65 19.01 -5.49
C LYS A 36 7.16 19.10 -5.17
N ARG A 37 6.29 18.21 -5.69
CA ARG A 37 4.84 18.50 -5.72
C ARG A 37 3.90 17.63 -4.88
N ARG A 38 4.30 16.55 -4.21
CA ARG A 38 3.33 15.82 -3.37
C ARG A 38 3.98 15.25 -2.12
N CYS A 39 3.77 15.92 -0.99
CA CYS A 39 3.95 15.32 0.32
C CYS A 39 2.80 14.31 0.53
N LYS A 40 3.01 13.07 0.08
CA LYS A 40 2.05 11.98 0.22
C LYS A 40 2.15 11.43 1.64
N TRP A 41 1.42 12.04 2.56
CA TRP A 41 1.49 11.69 3.98
C TRP A 41 0.69 10.44 4.32
N LEU A 42 -0.49 10.25 3.72
CA LEU A 42 -1.34 9.10 4.01
C LEU A 42 -1.00 7.93 3.09
N ARG A 43 -0.79 6.75 3.68
CA ARG A 43 -0.44 5.51 2.96
C ARG A 43 -1.37 4.41 3.44
N ILE A 44 -2.00 3.73 2.49
CA ILE A 44 -2.87 2.57 2.74
C ILE A 44 -2.05 1.31 2.48
N TYR A 45 -2.08 0.38 3.43
CA TYR A 45 -1.41 -0.91 3.38
C TYR A 45 -2.40 -2.00 3.01
N ALA A 46 -2.04 -2.84 2.04
CA ALA A 46 -2.84 -3.98 1.63
C ALA A 46 -1.98 -5.19 1.25
N ILE A 47 -2.59 -6.37 1.34
CA ILE A 47 -2.03 -7.65 0.88
C ILE A 47 -2.82 -8.06 -0.37
N ARG A 48 -2.14 -8.38 -1.46
CA ARG A 48 -2.79 -8.93 -2.66
C ARG A 48 -3.14 -10.39 -2.39
N ILE A 49 -4.40 -10.73 -2.63
CA ILE A 49 -4.90 -12.12 -2.55
C ILE A 49 -4.96 -12.70 -3.96
N ASP A 50 -5.46 -11.95 -4.93
CA ASP A 50 -5.60 -12.36 -6.33
C ASP A 50 -5.56 -11.12 -7.24
N GLU A 51 -5.64 -11.31 -8.56
CA GLU A 51 -5.79 -10.24 -9.55
C GLU A 51 -6.96 -9.32 -9.16
N ASN A 52 -6.67 -8.03 -9.04
CA ASN A 52 -7.67 -7.03 -8.67
C ASN A 52 -8.35 -7.30 -7.30
N LEU A 53 -7.74 -8.08 -6.41
CA LEU A 53 -8.28 -8.44 -5.09
C LEU A 53 -7.27 -8.20 -3.96
N TYR A 54 -7.62 -7.29 -3.06
CA TYR A 54 -6.73 -6.83 -2.00
C TYR A 54 -7.41 -6.82 -0.63
N ALA A 55 -6.72 -7.37 0.37
CA ALA A 55 -7.09 -7.21 1.78
C ALA A 55 -6.38 -5.99 2.36
N VAL A 56 -7.15 -4.95 2.70
CA VAL A 56 -6.64 -3.75 3.38
C VAL A 56 -6.38 -4.09 4.84
N THR A 57 -5.13 -3.97 5.28
CA THR A 57 -4.74 -4.26 6.66
C THR A 57 -4.77 -3.02 7.55
N GLY A 58 -4.54 -1.84 6.97
CA GLY A 58 -4.45 -0.59 7.72
C GLY A 58 -3.93 0.59 6.90
N GLY A 59 -3.54 1.64 7.60
CA GLY A 59 -3.02 2.86 6.99
C GLY A 59 -2.26 3.72 7.99
N ALA A 60 -1.29 4.48 7.51
CA ALA A 60 -0.51 5.39 8.34
C ALA A 60 -0.29 6.74 7.69
N ILE A 61 -0.15 7.75 8.55
CA ILE A 61 0.52 9.00 8.21
C ILE A 61 2.03 8.73 8.26
N LYS A 62 2.67 8.49 7.11
CA LYS A 62 4.09 8.17 7.01
C LYS A 62 4.86 9.40 6.53
N ILE A 63 5.58 10.01 7.47
CA ILE A 63 6.42 11.19 7.25
C ILE A 63 7.87 10.77 6.92
N THR A 64 8.30 9.58 7.34
CA THR A 64 9.67 9.07 7.18
C THR A 64 9.81 8.10 5.99
N LYS A 65 11.00 8.01 5.38
CA LYS A 65 11.26 7.10 4.23
C LYS A 65 11.10 5.61 4.60
N LYS A 66 11.65 5.20 5.75
CA LYS A 66 11.61 3.82 6.25
C LYS A 66 10.54 3.64 7.32
N MET A 67 9.87 2.47 7.31
CA MET A 67 8.93 2.08 8.38
C MET A 67 9.68 1.59 9.62
N GLN A 68 10.91 1.07 9.45
CA GLN A 68 11.72 0.60 10.57
C GLN A 68 12.13 1.78 11.47
N GLY A 69 11.81 1.67 12.76
CA GLY A 69 12.27 2.62 13.79
C GLY A 69 11.35 3.80 14.07
N HIS A 70 10.23 3.97 13.35
CA HIS A 70 9.23 4.99 13.68
C HIS A 70 8.05 4.39 14.44
N LYS A 71 7.67 5.01 15.56
CA LYS A 71 6.57 4.52 16.43
C LYS A 71 5.27 4.33 15.64
N ASP A 72 4.96 5.30 14.77
CA ASP A 72 3.67 5.36 14.06
C ASP A 72 3.52 4.32 12.95
N THR A 73 4.61 3.78 12.39
CA THR A 73 4.57 2.76 11.33
C THR A 73 4.97 1.37 11.80
N LYS A 74 5.50 1.25 13.03
CA LYS A 74 5.87 -0.04 13.64
C LYS A 74 4.65 -0.93 13.88
N ASN A 75 3.55 -0.35 14.36
CA ASN A 75 2.31 -1.08 14.62
C ASN A 75 1.69 -1.59 13.31
N GLU A 76 1.62 -0.74 12.29
CA GLU A 76 1.14 -1.13 10.95
C GLU A 76 2.00 -2.23 10.34
N LEU A 77 3.33 -2.16 10.48
CA LEU A 77 4.22 -3.21 10.00
C LEU A 77 3.97 -4.54 10.72
N ALA A 78 3.73 -4.51 12.03
CA ALA A 78 3.39 -5.71 12.80
C ALA A 78 2.05 -6.30 12.36
N GLN A 79 1.03 -5.46 12.14
CA GLN A 79 -0.29 -5.88 11.67
C GLN A 79 -0.25 -6.48 10.26
N LEU A 80 0.53 -5.87 9.37
CA LEU A 80 0.75 -6.33 8.01
C LEU A 80 1.43 -7.71 7.99
N ASN A 81 2.48 -7.91 8.80
CA ASN A 81 3.12 -9.21 8.95
C ASN A 81 2.18 -10.26 9.56
N TYR A 82 1.46 -9.90 10.62
CA TYR A 82 0.49 -10.79 11.27
C TYR A 82 -0.61 -11.24 10.30
N SER A 83 -1.20 -10.29 9.57
CA SER A 83 -2.28 -10.58 8.62
C SER A 83 -1.81 -11.49 7.49
N ARG A 84 -0.58 -11.28 7.00
CA ARG A 84 0.05 -12.18 6.02
C ARG A 84 0.21 -13.59 6.59
N ASP A 85 0.80 -13.72 7.77
CA ASP A 85 1.07 -15.02 8.38
C ASP A 85 -0.23 -15.77 8.66
N TRP A 86 -1.28 -15.04 9.06
CA TRP A 86 -2.64 -15.55 9.18
C TRP A 86 -3.17 -16.06 7.82
N LEU A 87 -3.18 -15.24 6.77
CA LEU A 87 -3.65 -15.65 5.43
C LEU A 87 -2.93 -16.90 4.91
N LYS A 88 -1.60 -16.94 5.06
CA LYS A 88 -0.78 -18.10 4.71
C LYS A 88 -1.17 -19.36 5.50
N HIS A 89 -1.43 -19.22 6.80
CA HIS A 89 -1.84 -20.34 7.65
C HIS A 89 -3.17 -20.97 7.20
N TYR A 90 -4.10 -20.17 6.68
CA TYR A 90 -5.39 -20.63 6.16
C TYR A 90 -5.32 -21.10 4.70
N GLY A 91 -4.13 -21.14 4.08
CA GLY A 91 -3.95 -21.60 2.70
C GLY A 91 -4.49 -20.64 1.65
N ILE A 92 -4.66 -19.36 2.00
CA ILE A 92 -4.96 -18.31 1.03
C ILE A 92 -3.62 -17.96 0.37
N GLU A 93 -3.44 -18.36 -0.88
CA GLU A 93 -2.24 -18.00 -1.64
C GLU A 93 -2.17 -16.48 -1.74
N THR A 94 -1.04 -15.93 -1.31
CA THR A 94 -0.74 -14.51 -1.39
C THR A 94 0.57 -14.39 -2.13
N ASP A 95 0.63 -13.54 -3.15
CA ASP A 95 1.93 -13.06 -3.62
C ASP A 95 2.67 -12.47 -2.42
N GLU A 96 3.93 -12.86 -2.22
CA GLU A 96 4.71 -12.45 -1.03
C GLU A 96 4.98 -10.94 -0.96
N SER A 97 4.45 -10.18 -1.92
CA SER A 97 4.56 -8.75 -2.05
C SER A 97 3.51 -8.07 -1.17
N PHE A 98 3.96 -7.18 -0.30
CA PHE A 98 3.07 -6.19 0.32
C PHE A 98 2.78 -5.09 -0.67
N TYR A 99 1.59 -4.51 -0.63
CA TYR A 99 1.20 -3.46 -1.56
C TYR A 99 0.78 -2.18 -0.83
N LEU A 100 1.02 -1.06 -1.48
CA LEU A 100 0.82 0.27 -0.99
C LEU A 100 0.12 1.13 -2.02
N ARG A 101 -0.86 1.92 -1.55
CA ARG A 101 -1.41 3.01 -2.35
C ARG A 101 -0.88 4.34 -1.86
N PHE A 102 -0.28 5.11 -2.78
CA PHE A 102 0.45 6.33 -2.47
C PHE A 102 -0.32 7.62 -2.81
N ASP A 103 -1.37 7.57 -3.62
CA ASP A 103 -2.05 8.78 -4.11
C ASP A 103 -3.18 9.24 -3.18
N LEU A 104 -2.76 9.93 -2.13
CA LEU A 104 -3.56 10.86 -1.34
C LEU A 104 -2.98 12.26 -1.47
#